data_AF-A0A7C8EFP8-F1
#
_entry.id   AF-A0A7C8EFP8-F1
#
_cell.length_a   1.000
_cell.length_b   1.000
_cell.length_c   1.000
_cell.angle_alpha   90.00
_cell.angle_beta   90.00
_cell.angle_gamma   90.00
#
_symmetry.space_group_name_H-M   'P 1'
#
loop_
_entity.id
_entity.type
_entity.pdbx_description
1 polymer ?
#
loop_
_entity_poly.entity_id
_entity_poly.type
_entity_poly.pdbx_seq_one_letter_code
_entity_poly.pdbx_strand_id
1 'polypeptide(L)' 'MIKVRSRTGESIQQMVKRFKKMCEKEGLIRDIKRNSYYEKPSERNRRRRRKAARAASAPRITR' A
#
# COMPACT_ATOMS: atom_id res chain seq x y z
N MET A 1 6.28 6.48 -8.22
CA MET A 1 6.49 7.83 -7.65
C MET A 1 5.14 8.54 -7.61
N ILE A 2 4.64 8.88 -6.42
CA ILE A 2 3.29 9.45 -6.25
C ILE A 2 3.32 10.91 -6.70
N LYS A 3 2.57 11.26 -7.75
CA LYS A 3 2.38 12.64 -8.21
C LYS A 3 0.90 13.00 -8.11
N VAL A 4 0.59 14.08 -7.40
CA VAL A 4 -0.77 14.64 -7.32
C VAL A 4 -0.73 15.98 -8.02
N ARG A 5 -1.55 16.12 -9.08
CA ARG A 5 -1.81 17.41 -9.70
C ARG A 5 -3.11 17.99 -9.14
N SER A 6 -3.12 19.30 -8.93
CA SER A 6 -4.34 20.04 -8.58
C SER A 6 -5.35 19.91 -9.71
N ARG A 7 -6.62 19.74 -9.35
CA ARG A 7 -7.73 19.86 -10.31
C ARG A 7 -8.37 21.24 -10.16
N THR A 8 -8.89 21.79 -11.24
CA THR A 8 -9.59 23.08 -11.24
C THR A 8 -10.79 23.02 -10.29
N GLY A 9 -10.82 23.91 -9.30
CA GLY A 9 -11.89 23.97 -8.29
C GLY A 9 -11.67 23.13 -7.02
N GLU A 10 -10.54 22.42 -6.86
CA GLU A 10 -10.25 21.70 -5.61
C GLU A 10 -9.69 22.63 -4.53
N SER A 11 -10.19 22.47 -3.30
CA SER A 11 -9.59 23.08 -2.11
C SER A 11 -8.32 22.33 -1.69
N ILE A 12 -7.36 23.04 -1.07
CA ILE A 12 -6.11 22.48 -0.54
C ILE A 12 -6.38 21.25 0.34
N GLN A 13 -7.44 21.28 1.16
CA GLN A 13 -7.78 20.14 2.02
C GLN A 13 -8.19 18.87 1.26
N GLN A 14 -8.88 19.03 0.12
CA GLN A 14 -9.26 17.90 -0.73
C GLN A 14 -8.03 17.27 -1.39
N MET A 15 -7.07 18.10 -1.79
CA MET A 15 -5.79 17.64 -2.33
C MET A 15 -5.00 16.81 -1.32
N VAL A 16 -4.92 17.26 -0.06
CA VAL A 16 -4.25 16.51 1.03
C VAL A 16 -4.94 15.17 1.30
N LYS A 17 -6.27 15.13 1.30
CA LYS A 17 -7.03 13.88 1.46
C LYS A 17 -6.74 12.89 0.32
N ARG A 18 -6.71 13.36 -0.92
CA ARG A 18 -6.35 12.54 -2.09
C ARG A 18 -4.92 12.02 -2.00
N PHE A 19 -3.97 12.87 -1.59
CA PHE A 19 -2.58 12.46 -1.39
C PHE A 19 -2.47 11.35 -0.35
N LYS A 20 -3.08 11.50 0.83
CA LYS A 20 -3.11 10.46 1.87
C LYS A 20 -3.68 9.15 1.34
N LYS A 21 -4.81 9.21 0.63
CA LYS A 21 -5.45 8.03 0.03
C LYS A 21 -4.56 7.34 -1.02
N MET A 22 -3.81 8.10 -1.82
CA MET A 22 -2.86 7.53 -2.78
C MET A 22 -1.64 6.91 -2.09
N CYS A 23 -1.11 7.53 -1.02
CA CYS A 23 -0.04 6.95 -0.20
C CYS A 23 -0.46 5.63 0.48
N GLU A 24 -1.71 5.54 0.92
CA GLU A 24 -2.28 4.32 1.49
C GLU A 24 -2.47 3.23 0.42
N LYS A 25 -2.98 3.59 -0.75
CA LYS A 25 -3.21 2.67 -1.88
C LYS A 25 -1.91 2.06 -2.39
N GLU A 26 -0.88 2.88 -2.56
CA GLU A 26 0.46 2.43 -2.95
C GLU A 26 1.14 1.60 -1.85
N GLY A 27 0.62 1.64 -0.62
CA GLY A 27 1.22 0.91 0.50
C GLY A 27 2.62 1.40 0.86
N LEU A 28 2.97 2.64 0.48
CA LEU A 28 4.31 3.22 0.65
C LEU A 28 4.82 3.07 2.08
N ILE A 29 3.97 3.37 3.07
CA ILE A 29 4.29 3.25 4.50
C ILE A 29 4.59 1.80 4.89
N ARG A 30 3.88 0.82 4.31
CA ARG A 30 4.09 -0.61 4.57
C ARG A 30 5.40 -1.10 3.96
N ASP A 31 5.81 -0.53 2.85
CA ASP A 31 7.06 -0.87 2.18
C ASP A 31 8.27 -0.22 2.86
N ILE A 32 8.13 1.02 3.34
CA ILE A 32 9.14 1.68 4.20
C ILE A 32 9.40 0.84 5.45
N LYS A 33 8.34 0.46 6.19
CA LYS A 33 8.46 -0.38 7.40
C LYS A 33 9.03 -1.77 7.14
N ARG A 34 8.88 -2.29 5.92
CA ARG A 34 9.40 -3.60 5.52
C ARG A 34 10.89 -3.53 5.16
N ASN A 35 11.31 -2.41 4.60
CA ASN A 35 12.69 -2.18 4.17
C ASN A 35 13.54 -1.47 5.22
N SER A 36 12.97 -1.10 6.38
CA SER A 36 13.70 -0.41 7.45
C SER A 36 14.72 -1.30 8.17
N TYR A 37 14.64 -2.61 7.99
CA TYR A 37 15.61 -3.58 8.49
C TYR A 37 15.96 -4.58 7.39
N TYR A 38 17.15 -5.17 7.50
CA TYR A 38 17.55 -6.25 6.60
C TYR A 38 16.73 -7.50 6.89
N GLU A 39 15.95 -7.95 5.91
CA GLU A 39 15.22 -9.22 5.93
C GLU A 39 16.01 -10.22 5.07
N LYS A 40 16.47 -11.33 5.67
CA LYS A 40 17.16 -12.42 4.95
C LYS A 40 16.28 -12.87 3.76
N PRO A 41 16.85 -13.17 2.58
CA PRO A 41 16.06 -13.53 1.40
C PRO A 41 15.11 -14.73 1.61
N SER A 42 15.48 -15.68 2.47
CA SER A 42 14.61 -16.81 2.87
C SER A 42 13.34 -16.34 3.59
N GLU A 43 13.47 -15.39 4.51
CA GLU A 43 12.37 -14.81 5.28
C GLU A 43 11.44 -13.98 4.39
N ARG A 44 12.03 -13.19 3.50
CA ARG A 44 11.29 -12.43 2.48
C ARG A 44 10.43 -13.36 1.62
N ASN A 45 10.99 -14.49 1.18
CA ASN A 45 10.27 -15.50 0.40
C ASN A 45 9.17 -16.19 1.21
N ARG A 46 9.46 -16.57 2.46
CA ARG A 46 8.48 -17.17 3.39
C ARG A 46 7.29 -16.25 3.62
N ARG A 47 7.54 -14.96 3.87
CA ARG A 47 6.51 -13.93 4.05
C ARG A 47 5.67 -13.72 2.80
N ARG A 48 6.30 -13.69 1.61
CA ARG A 48 5.59 -13.60 0.32
C ARG A 48 4.62 -14.78 0.12
N ARG A 49 5.06 -16.02 0.36
CA ARG A 49 4.20 -17.21 0.26
C ARG A 49 3.01 -17.16 1.22
N ARG A 50 3.25 -16.82 2.49
CA ARG A 50 2.18 -16.68 3.50
C ARG A 50 1.16 -15.60 3.11
N LYS A 51 1.61 -14.47 2.56
CA LYS A 51 0.72 -13.40 2.09
C LYS A 51 -0.15 -13.86 0.91
N ALA A 52 0.42 -14.59 -0.03
CA ALA A 52 -0.31 -15.15 -1.17
C ALA A 52 -1.36 -16.18 -0.72
N ALA A 53 -0.98 -17.10 0.18
CA ALA A 53 -1.90 -18.08 0.74
C ALA A 53 -3.09 -17.42 1.46
N ARG A 54 -2.84 -16.38 2.28
CA ARG A 54 -3.90 -15.62 2.95
C ARG A 54 -4.81 -14.88 1.97
N ALA A 55 -4.27 -14.38 0.86
CA ALA A 55 -5.07 -13.70 -0.16
C ALA A 55 -5.96 -14.70 -0.93
N ALA A 56 -5.47 -15.93 -1.15
CA ALA A 56 -6.23 -16.99 -1.80
C ALA A 56 -7.31 -17.60 -0.88
N SER A 57 -7.05 -17.68 0.43
CA SER A 57 -7.98 -18.22 1.41
C SER A 57 -8.99 -17.21 1.95
N ALA A 58 -8.86 -15.93 1.61
CA ALA A 58 -9.82 -14.91 2.04
C ALA A 58 -11.17 -15.20 1.34
N PRO A 59 -12.28 -15.33 2.08
CA PRO A 59 -13.58 -15.53 1.46
C PRO A 59 -13.82 -14.37 0.50
N ARG A 60 -14.10 -14.68 -0.76
CA ARG A 60 -14.68 -13.71 -1.70
C ARG A 60 -16.02 -13.33 -1.09
N ILE A 61 -16.06 -12.23 -0.35
CA ILE A 61 -17.31 -11.61 0.07
C ILE A 61 -17.96 -11.11 -1.21
N THR A 62 -18.77 -11.98 -1.83
CA THR A 62 -19.73 -11.60 -2.86
C THR A 62 -20.93 -11.02 -2.13
N ARG A 63 -20.98 -9.69 -2.02
CA ARG A 63 -22.22 -8.94 -1.84
C ARG A 63 -22.02 -7.48 -2.19
#